data_AF-A0A2N0L8Y2-F1
#
_entry.id   AF-A0A2N0L8Y2-F1
#
_cell.length_a   1.000
_cell.length_b   1.000
_cell.length_c   1.000
_cell.angle_alpha   90.00
_cell.angle_beta   90.00
_cell.angle_gamma   90.00
#
_symmetry.space_group_name_H-M   'P 1'
#
loop_
_entity.id
_entity.type
_entity.pdbx_description
1 polymer ?
#
loop_
_entity_poly.entity_id
_entity_poly.type
_entity_poly.pdbx_seq_one_letter_code
_entity_poly.pdbx_strand_id
1 'polypeptide(L)'
;MEYKVISSDNHIDLTACPPDLWSSQAPAKWKLLVPQVEELENGLHCLFPESQQIIQEQLGGLPSSTQRKIVRDNVAKLYHLD
;
A
#
# COMPACT_ATOMS: atom_id res chain seq x y z
N MET A 1 25.14 24.15 8.16
CA MET A 1 25.34 22.70 8.05
C MET A 1 25.70 22.43 6.59
N GLU A 2 26.87 21.84 6.30
CA GLU A 2 27.29 21.54 4.93
C GLU A 2 26.88 20.09 4.59
N TYR A 3 26.02 19.91 3.59
CA TYR A 3 25.51 18.59 3.20
C TYR A 3 26.36 18.02 2.05
N LYS A 4 26.86 16.79 2.20
CA LYS A 4 27.69 16.11 1.19
C LYS A 4 26.90 15.40 0.11
N VAL A 5 25.73 14.88 0.47
CA VAL A 5 24.79 14.16 -0.41
C VAL A 5 23.38 14.41 0.13
N ILE A 6 22.41 14.52 -0.78
CA ILE A 6 20.99 14.59 -0.46
C ILE A 6 20.33 13.42 -1.18
N SER A 7 19.65 12.53 -0.42
CA SER A 7 18.84 11.49 -1.07
C SER A 7 17.65 12.14 -1.75
N SER A 8 17.49 11.91 -3.05
CA SER A 8 16.34 12.41 -3.81
C SER A 8 15.09 11.56 -3.61
N ASP A 9 15.21 10.39 -2.99
CA ASP A 9 14.10 9.47 -2.75
C ASP A 9 14.32 8.68 -1.46
N ASN A 10 13.26 8.54 -0.66
CA ASN A 10 13.23 7.70 0.52
C ASN A 10 11.78 7.35 0.87
N HIS A 11 11.57 6.16 1.43
CA HIS A 11 10.24 5.69 1.82
C HIS A 11 10.16 5.40 3.32
N ILE A 12 8.95 5.50 3.86
CA ILE A 12 8.59 5.01 5.19
C ILE A 12 7.36 4.12 5.02
N ASP A 13 7.41 2.93 5.60
CA ASP A 13 6.27 2.02 5.60
C ASP A 13 5.16 2.56 6.50
N LEU A 14 3.90 2.45 6.07
CA LEU A 14 2.80 3.01 6.85
C LEU A 14 2.62 2.30 8.20
N THR A 15 3.10 1.06 8.34
CA THR A 15 3.16 0.34 9.63
C THR A 15 4.14 0.97 10.63
N ALA A 16 5.06 1.81 10.17
CA ALA A 16 5.95 2.60 11.03
C ALA A 16 5.35 3.97 11.40
N CYS A 17 4.20 4.34 10.85
CA CYS A 17 3.46 5.56 11.16
C CYS A 17 2.38 5.29 12.22
N PRO A 18 1.86 6.33 12.90
CA PRO A 18 0.67 6.19 13.72
C PRO A 18 -0.52 5.60 12.93
N PRO A 19 -1.28 4.63 13.49
CA PRO A 19 -2.33 3.94 12.74
C PRO A 19 -3.45 4.84 12.22
N ASP A 20 -3.69 5.97 12.89
CA ASP A 20 -4.73 6.95 12.58
C ASP A 20 -4.19 8.20 11.86
N LEU A 21 -2.95 8.16 11.35
CA LEU A 21 -2.30 9.31 10.72
C LEU A 21 -3.18 9.99 9.66
N TRP A 22 -3.80 9.20 8.77
CA TRP A 22 -4.71 9.73 7.74
C TRP A 22 -6.14 9.95 8.26
N SER A 23 -6.69 9.01 9.03
CA SER A 23 -8.08 9.07 9.46
C SER A 23 -8.36 10.18 10.47
N SER A 24 -7.33 10.60 11.23
CA SER A 24 -7.39 11.75 12.14
C SER A 24 -7.58 13.07 11.39
N GLN A 25 -7.02 13.20 10.18
CA GLN A 25 -7.07 14.42 9.36
C GLN A 25 -8.15 14.38 8.27
N ALA A 26 -8.60 13.19 7.88
CA ALA A 26 -9.54 13.04 6.77
C ALA A 26 -10.92 13.67 7.09
N PRO A 27 -11.55 14.36 6.11
CA PRO A 27 -12.94 14.80 6.24
C PRO A 27 -13.85 13.60 6.55
N ALA A 28 -14.91 13.83 7.33
CA ALA A 28 -15.78 12.75 7.84
C ALA A 28 -16.23 11.75 6.75
N LYS A 29 -16.59 12.23 5.56
CA LYS A 29 -17.03 11.39 4.43
C LYS A 29 -15.95 10.45 3.87
N TRP A 30 -14.67 10.70 4.14
CA TRP A 30 -13.54 9.94 3.61
C TRP A 30 -12.77 9.17 4.68
N LYS A 31 -13.11 9.29 5.97
CA LYS A 31 -12.35 8.69 7.07
C LYS A 31 -12.18 7.18 6.95
N LEU A 32 -13.16 6.49 6.37
CA LEU A 32 -13.13 5.04 6.16
C LEU A 32 -12.46 4.62 4.84
N LEU A 33 -12.11 5.58 3.98
CA LEU A 33 -11.57 5.33 2.63
C LEU A 33 -10.10 5.70 2.49
N VAL A 34 -9.52 6.38 3.48
CA VAL A 34 -8.07 6.63 3.54
C VAL A 34 -7.32 5.37 4.00
N PRO A 35 -5.98 5.29 3.81
CA PRO A 35 -5.20 4.17 4.31
C PRO A 35 -5.39 3.98 5.82
N GLN A 36 -5.51 2.73 6.23
CA GLN A 36 -5.67 2.34 7.63
C GLN A 36 -4.58 1.33 7.99
N VAL A 37 -4.15 1.34 9.24
CA VAL A 37 -3.28 0.30 9.78
C VAL A 37 -4.05 -0.44 10.85
N GLU A 38 -4.14 -1.75 10.71
CA GLU A 38 -4.77 -2.63 11.70
C GLU A 38 -3.75 -3.63 12.25
N GLU A 39 -3.87 -3.93 13.54
CA GLU A 39 -3.07 -4.98 14.18
C GLU A 39 -3.77 -6.34 14.02
N LEU A 40 -3.12 -7.26 13.30
CA LEU A 40 -3.55 -8.65 13.10
C LEU A 40 -2.63 -9.60 13.88
N GLU A 41 -2.94 -10.90 13.90
CA GLU A 41 -2.20 -11.92 14.66
C GLU A 41 -0.69 -11.92 14.36
N ASN A 42 -0.29 -11.61 13.13
CA ASN A 42 1.10 -11.57 12.69
C ASN A 42 1.69 -10.16 12.57
N GLY A 43 1.09 -9.15 13.20
CA GLY A 43 1.62 -7.79 13.29
C GLY A 43 0.73 -6.74 12.61
N LEU A 44 1.31 -5.57 12.35
CA LEU A 44 0.59 -4.44 11.74
C LEU A 44 0.48 -4.60 10.23
N HIS A 45 -0.73 -4.38 9.70
CA HIS A 45 -1.03 -4.45 8.27
C HIS A 45 -1.61 -3.13 7.78
N CYS A 46 -1.09 -2.67 6.64
CA CYS A 46 -1.69 -1.57 5.90
C CYS A 46 -2.89 -2.11 5.11
N LEU A 47 -4.08 -1.69 5.49
CA LEU A 47 -5.30 -2.03 4.79
C LEU A 47 -5.69 -0.89 3.84
N PHE A 48 -6.01 -1.30 2.62
CA PHE A 48 -6.64 -0.46 1.61
C PHE A 48 -8.06 -1.02 1.40
N PRO A 49 -9.07 -0.42 2.04
CA PRO A 49 -10.46 -0.82 1.87
C PRO A 49 -10.83 -0.90 0.40
N GLU A 50 -11.62 -1.91 0.04
CA GLU A 50 -12.14 -2.11 -1.33
C GLU A 50 -11.05 -2.34 -2.41
N SER A 51 -9.78 -2.53 -2.04
CA SER A 51 -8.66 -2.71 -2.98
C SER A 51 -8.92 -3.83 -4.02
N GLN A 52 -9.51 -4.95 -3.61
CA GLN A 52 -9.87 -6.03 -4.53
C GLN A 52 -10.95 -5.62 -5.54
N GLN A 53 -11.96 -4.85 -5.11
CA GLN A 53 -12.99 -4.32 -5.99
C GLN A 53 -12.39 -3.31 -6.97
N ILE A 54 -11.56 -2.38 -6.49
CA ILE A 54 -10.90 -1.38 -7.32
C ILE A 54 -9.98 -2.05 -8.35
N ILE A 55 -9.21 -3.07 -7.95
CA ILE A 55 -8.39 -3.88 -8.87
C ILE A 55 -9.27 -4.50 -9.95
N GLN A 56 -10.42 -5.07 -9.59
CA GLN A 56 -11.33 -5.67 -10.56
C GLN A 56 -11.94 -4.63 -11.51
N GLU A 57 -12.34 -3.47 -11.00
CA GLU A 57 -12.90 -2.37 -11.81
C GLU A 57 -11.86 -1.79 -12.79
N GLN A 58 -10.61 -1.62 -12.35
CA GLN A 58 -9.55 -0.99 -13.13
C GLN A 58 -8.84 -1.98 -14.07
N LEU A 59 -8.58 -3.19 -13.59
CA LEU A 59 -7.72 -4.18 -14.28
C LEU A 59 -8.50 -5.39 -14.81
N GLY A 60 -9.80 -5.52 -14.51
CA GLY A 60 -10.60 -6.70 -14.85
C GLY A 60 -10.72 -6.99 -16.34
N GLY A 61 -10.55 -5.99 -17.20
CA GLY A 61 -10.50 -6.16 -18.66
C GLY A 61 -9.19 -6.75 -19.20
N LEU A 62 -8.16 -6.86 -18.36
CA LEU A 62 -6.86 -7.41 -18.76
C LEU A 62 -6.81 -8.93 -18.58
N PRO A 63 -5.97 -9.64 -19.36
CA PRO A 63 -5.72 -11.07 -19.12
C PRO A 63 -5.26 -11.33 -17.69
N SER A 64 -5.69 -12.45 -17.10
CA SER A 64 -5.38 -12.79 -15.71
C SER A 64 -3.87 -12.86 -15.42
N SER A 65 -3.06 -13.26 -16.41
CA SER A 65 -1.60 -13.27 -16.31
C SER A 65 -1.01 -11.86 -16.20
N THR A 66 -1.57 -10.88 -16.92
CA THR A 66 -1.17 -9.47 -16.82
C THR A 66 -1.58 -8.88 -15.49
N GLN A 67 -2.80 -9.15 -15.02
CA GLN A 67 -3.27 -8.70 -13.70
C GLN A 67 -2.31 -9.18 -12.61
N ARG A 68 -1.98 -10.49 -12.58
CA ARG A 68 -1.06 -11.05 -11.59
C ARG A 68 0.33 -10.44 -11.64
N LYS A 69 0.87 -10.16 -12.83
CA LYS A 69 2.16 -9.46 -12.97
C LYS A 69 2.13 -8.07 -12.35
N ILE A 70 1.03 -7.33 -12.52
CA ILE A 70 0.84 -6.00 -11.96
C ILE A 70 0.72 -6.06 -10.44
N VAL A 71 -0.07 -6.99 -9.90
CA VAL A 71 -0.39 -7.00 -8.46
C VAL A 71 0.63 -7.75 -7.59
N ARG A 72 1.32 -8.78 -8.10
CA ARG A 72 2.18 -9.63 -7.24
C ARG A 72 3.34 -10.37 -7.93
N ASP A 73 3.16 -10.94 -9.12
CA ASP A 73 4.05 -12.02 -9.60
C ASP A 73 5.46 -11.47 -9.90
N ASN A 74 5.57 -10.22 -10.36
CA ASN A 74 6.87 -9.59 -10.61
C ASN A 74 7.67 -9.37 -9.32
N VAL A 75 7.01 -8.92 -8.25
CA VAL A 75 7.68 -8.63 -6.97
C VAL A 75 8.06 -9.92 -6.25
N ALA A 76 7.20 -10.93 -6.30
CA ALA A 76 7.52 -12.26 -5.78
C ALA A 76 8.77 -12.83 -6.44
N LYS A 77 8.85 -12.77 -7.77
CA LYS A 77 10.02 -13.23 -8.53
C LYS A 77 11.29 -12.41 -8.24
N LEU A 78 11.17 -11.08 -8.12
CA LEU A 78 12.31 -10.20 -7.85
C LEU A 78 12.95 -10.49 -6.49
N TYR A 79 12.13 -10.78 -5.48
CA TYR A 79 12.58 -11.05 -4.12
C TYR A 79 12.69 -12.54 -3.77
N HIS A 80 12.50 -13.44 -4.75
CA HIS A 80 12.56 -14.89 -4.55
C HIS A 80 11.58 -15.41 -3.49
N LEU A 81 10.33 -14.97 -3.59
CA LEU A 81 9.22 -15.33 -2.69
C LEU A 81 8.28 -16.40 -3.29
N ASP A 82 8.61 -16.93 -4.47
CA ASP A 82 7.84 -17.92 -5.25
C ASP A 82 8.29 -19.38 -5.06
#